data_AF-A0A2V6V767-F1
#
_entry.id   AF-A0A2V6V767-F1
#
_cell.length_a   1.000
_cell.length_b   1.000
_cell.length_c   1.000
_cell.angle_alpha   90.00
_cell.angle_beta   90.00
_cell.angle_gamma   90.00
#
_symmetry.space_group_name_H-M   'P 1'
#
loop_
_entity.id
_entity.type
_entity.pdbx_description
1 polymer ?
#
loop_
_entity_poly.entity_id
_entity_poly.type
_entity_poly.pdbx_seq_one_letter_code
_entity_poly.pdbx_strand_id
1 'polypeptide(L)'
;MAIDLAFEPVSGTGAIYSYTIMYHAGDKRFAPAVPYASIIVELDDAPGALLAANLLDAPYTEAKVGRRVEVVFEPLNDDITLPQFRLAGGAN
;
A
#
# COMPACT_ATOMS: atom_id res chain seq x y z
N MET A 1 11.03 29.09 -5.59
CA MET A 1 10.94 27.95 -4.66
C MET A 1 10.08 28.42 -3.49
N ALA A 2 8.89 27.86 -3.33
CA ALA A 2 7.99 28.23 -2.23
C ALA A 2 8.38 27.42 -0.99
N ILE A 3 8.42 28.05 0.18
CA ILE A 3 8.80 27.45 1.46
C ILE A 3 7.60 27.28 2.41
N ASP A 4 6.43 27.76 2.00
CA ASP A 4 5.19 27.63 2.75
C ASP A 4 4.49 26.33 2.32
N LEU A 5 4.68 25.28 3.12
CA LEU A 5 4.15 23.94 2.89
C LEU A 5 3.34 23.52 4.10
N ALA A 6 2.17 22.93 3.87
CA ALA A 6 1.33 22.34 4.90
C ALA A 6 0.98 20.89 4.52
N PHE A 7 0.69 20.09 5.54
CA PHE A 7 0.14 18.76 5.34
C PHE A 7 -1.36 18.85 5.06
N GLU A 8 -1.80 18.14 4.04
CA GLU A 8 -3.22 18.00 3.71
C GLU A 8 -3.63 16.53 3.88
N PRO A 9 -4.77 16.25 4.53
CA PRO A 9 -5.27 14.89 4.65
C PRO A 9 -5.75 14.37 3.28
N VAL A 10 -5.56 13.07 3.07
CA VAL A 10 -6.08 12.32 1.92
C VAL A 10 -7.09 11.29 2.40
N SER A 11 -8.04 10.89 1.55
CA SER A 11 -9.07 9.88 1.86
C SER A 11 -8.50 8.50 2.13
N GLY A 12 -7.25 8.25 1.74
CA GLY A 12 -6.62 6.93 1.84
C GLY A 12 -7.14 5.92 0.81
N THR A 13 -7.87 6.37 -0.20
CA THR A 13 -8.30 5.54 -1.32
C THR A 13 -7.42 5.79 -2.55
N GLY A 14 -7.25 4.76 -3.38
CA GLY A 14 -6.36 4.84 -4.53
C GLY A 14 -6.48 3.66 -5.47
N ALA A 15 -5.68 3.68 -6.53
CA ALA A 15 -5.55 2.58 -7.48
C ALA A 15 -4.12 2.04 -7.48
N ILE A 16 -3.97 0.72 -7.66
CA ILE A 16 -2.66 0.11 -7.87
C ILE A 16 -2.08 0.66 -9.18
N TYR A 17 -1.06 1.50 -9.08
CA TYR A 17 -0.30 2.04 -10.20
C TYR A 17 0.67 1.00 -10.76
N SER A 18 1.37 0.29 -9.88
CA SER A 18 2.27 -0.82 -10.24
C SER A 18 2.39 -1.79 -9.06
N TYR A 19 2.88 -3.00 -9.31
CA TYR A 19 3.13 -3.99 -8.26
C TYR A 19 4.29 -4.91 -8.60
N THR A 20 4.85 -5.56 -7.58
CA THR A 20 5.85 -6.62 -7.71
C THR A 20 5.54 -7.71 -6.70
N ILE A 21 5.62 -8.96 -7.14
CA ILE A 21 5.47 -10.12 -6.26
C ILE A 21 6.85 -10.50 -5.72
N MET A 22 6.99 -10.45 -4.40
CA MET A 22 8.24 -10.71 -3.71
C MET A 22 8.30 -12.20 -3.33
N TYR A 23 9.14 -12.96 -4.04
CA TYR A 23 9.38 -14.40 -3.78
C TYR A 23 10.61 -14.67 -2.91
N HIS A 24 11.38 -13.63 -2.59
CA HIS A 24 12.59 -13.75 -1.80
C HIS A 24 12.62 -12.66 -0.73
N ALA A 25 12.98 -13.04 0.50
CA ALA A 25 13.13 -12.12 1.60
C ALA A 25 14.54 -11.50 1.55
N GLY A 26 14.64 -10.26 1.07
CA GLY A 26 15.90 -9.50 1.10
C GLY A 26 16.40 -9.19 2.52
N ASP A 27 15.48 -9.11 3.49
CA ASP A 27 15.77 -9.02 4.92
C ASP A 27 14.96 -10.10 5.67
N LYS A 28 15.55 -10.72 6.69
CA LYS A 28 14.95 -11.81 7.45
C LYS A 28 13.58 -11.48 8.05
N ARG A 29 13.32 -10.21 8.35
CA ARG A 29 12.04 -9.74 8.90
C ARG A 29 10.87 -9.92 7.93
N PHE A 30 11.14 -9.97 6.63
CA PHE A 30 10.13 -10.22 5.61
C PHE A 30 9.95 -11.70 5.26
N ALA A 31 10.80 -12.59 5.79
CA ALA A 31 10.71 -14.03 5.52
C ALA A 31 9.33 -14.64 5.82
N PRO A 32 8.61 -14.26 6.90
CA PRO A 32 7.28 -14.79 7.18
C PRO A 32 6.21 -14.34 6.17
N ALA A 33 6.43 -13.21 5.49
CA ALA A 33 5.45 -12.64 4.58
C ALA A 33 5.61 -13.13 3.13
N VAL A 34 6.73 -13.76 2.78
CA VAL A 34 6.96 -14.25 1.41
C VAL A 34 6.10 -15.50 1.13
N PRO A 35 5.39 -15.58 -0.01
CA PRO A 35 5.24 -14.53 -1.04
C PRO A 35 4.20 -13.46 -0.69
N TYR A 36 4.54 -12.19 -0.93
CA TYR A 36 3.63 -11.05 -0.80
C TYR A 36 3.68 -10.13 -2.02
N ALA A 37 2.66 -9.29 -2.18
CA ALA A 37 2.65 -8.25 -3.20
C ALA A 37 3.05 -6.90 -2.58
N SER A 38 4.16 -6.35 -3.05
CA SER A 38 4.49 -4.94 -2.85
C SER A 38 3.82 -4.13 -3.96
N ILE A 39 3.02 -3.15 -3.59
CA ILE A 39 2.23 -2.33 -4.49
C ILE A 39 2.66 -0.87 -4.39
N ILE A 40 2.53 -0.16 -5.50
CA ILE A 40 2.58 1.29 -5.57
C ILE A 40 1.17 1.76 -5.85
N VAL A 41 0.64 2.63 -4.98
CA VAL A 41 -0.73 3.16 -5.07
C VAL A 41 -0.66 4.63 -5.45
N GLU A 42 -1.43 5.02 -6.46
CA GLU A 42 -1.73 6.42 -6.73
C GLU A 42 -3.00 6.81 -5.97
N LEU A 43 -2.92 7.88 -5.18
CA LEU A 43 -4.01 8.34 -4.32
C LEU A 43 -5.01 9.20 -5.09
N ASP A 44 -6.30 9.00 -4.84
CA ASP A 44 -7.38 9.70 -5.57
C ASP A 44 -7.34 11.23 -5.36
N ASP A 45 -7.06 11.67 -4.13
CA ASP A 45 -7.05 13.09 -3.77
C ASP A 45 -5.72 13.78 -4.09
N ALA A 46 -4.71 13.03 -4.54
CA ALA A 46 -3.38 13.54 -4.85
C ALA A 46 -2.80 12.90 -6.12
N PRO A 47 -3.29 13.28 -7.32
CA PRO A 47 -2.77 12.76 -8.58
C PRO A 47 -1.25 12.93 -8.70
N GLY A 48 -0.56 11.86 -9.11
CA GLY A 48 0.90 11.80 -9.16
C GLY A 48 1.60 11.53 -7.82
N ALA A 49 0.89 11.51 -6.69
CA ALA A 49 1.45 11.03 -5.42
C ALA A 49 1.41 9.50 -5.37
N LEU A 50 2.60 8.89 -5.37
CA LEU A 50 2.76 7.43 -5.36
C LEU A 50 3.22 6.96 -3.98
N LEU A 51 2.47 6.05 -3.38
CA LEU A 51 2.78 5.46 -2.08
C LEU A 51 3.11 3.97 -2.23
N ALA A 52 4.28 3.57 -1.73
CA ALA A 52 4.69 2.17 -1.68
C ALA A 52 4.21 1.49 -0.41
N ALA A 53 3.56 0.34 -0.54
CA ALA A 53 3.10 -0.46 0.59
C ALA A 53 2.89 -1.94 0.20
N ASN A 54 2.35 -2.74 1.10
CA ASN A 54 1.95 -4.12 0.85
C ASN A 54 0.44 -4.23 0.64
N LEU A 55 0.04 -5.21 -0.17
CA LEU A 55 -1.35 -5.65 -0.25
C LEU A 55 -1.64 -6.65 0.87
N LEU A 56 -2.55 -6.28 1.77
CA LEU A 56 -3.04 -7.12 2.85
C LEU A 56 -4.46 -7.65 2.55
N ASP A 57 -4.89 -8.61 3.37
CA ASP A 57 -6.25 -9.20 3.35
C ASP A 57 -6.70 -9.78 1.99
N ALA A 58 -5.75 -10.04 1.09
CA ALA A 58 -6.00 -10.65 -0.21
C ALA A 58 -4.81 -11.53 -0.61
N PRO A 59 -5.01 -12.58 -1.43
CA PRO A 59 -3.91 -13.29 -2.06
C PRO A 59 -3.03 -12.32 -2.84
N TYR A 60 -1.70 -12.46 -2.73
CA TYR A 60 -0.75 -11.61 -3.46
C TYR A 60 -0.98 -11.60 -4.98
N THR A 61 -1.57 -12.67 -5.52
CA THR A 61 -1.94 -12.80 -6.94
C THR A 61 -3.08 -11.87 -7.39
N GLU A 62 -3.79 -11.25 -6.45
CA GLU A 62 -4.84 -10.28 -6.74
C GLU A 62 -4.32 -8.86 -6.95
N ALA A 63 -3.03 -8.61 -6.65
CA ALA A 63 -2.39 -7.36 -7.02
C ALA A 63 -2.38 -7.22 -8.55
N LYS A 64 -3.15 -6.27 -9.07
CA LYS A 64 -3.25 -5.95 -10.49
C LYS A 64 -3.38 -4.45 -10.66
N VAL A 65 -2.68 -3.90 -11.66
CA VAL A 65 -2.76 -2.48 -12.02
C VAL A 65 -4.22 -2.08 -12.26
N GLY A 66 -4.61 -0.92 -11.72
CA GLY A 66 -5.96 -0.36 -11.82
C GLY A 66 -6.95 -0.89 -10.78
N ARG A 67 -6.63 -1.91 -9.99
CA ARG A 67 -7.51 -2.34 -8.87
C ARG A 67 -7.61 -1.23 -7.83
N ARG A 68 -8.83 -1.02 -7.34
CA ARG A 68 -9.11 -0.06 -6.26
C ARG A 68 -8.66 -0.62 -4.92
N VAL A 69 -8.07 0.25 -4.11
CA VAL A 69 -7.58 -0.07 -2.78
C VAL A 69 -7.94 1.02 -1.78
N GLU A 70 -8.00 0.63 -0.51
CA GLU A 70 -8.17 1.54 0.62
C GLU A 70 -7.09 1.26 1.67
N VAL A 71 -6.65 2.33 2.32
CA VAL A 71 -5.59 2.28 3.33
C VAL A 71 -6.06 1.52 4.57
N VAL A 72 -5.16 0.72 5.12
CA VAL A 72 -5.27 0.14 6.45
C VAL A 72 -4.00 0.45 7.21
N PHE A 73 -4.11 0.58 8.53
CA PHE A 73 -2.99 0.91 9.39
C PHE A 73 -2.56 -0.33 10.16
N GLU A 74 -1.41 -0.87 9.79
CA GLU A 74 -0.83 -2.07 10.40
C GLU A 74 0.13 -1.67 11.52
N PRO A 75 -0.16 -2.00 12.79
CA PRO A 75 0.79 -1.79 13.88
C PRO A 75 1.95 -2.78 13.74
N LEU A 76 3.16 -2.27 13.52
CA LEU A 76 4.38 -3.08 13.44
C LEU A 76 4.92 -3.40 14.85
N ASN A 77 4.79 -2.43 15.76
CA ASN A 77 5.10 -2.54 17.19
C ASN A 77 4.37 -1.40 17.94
N ASP A 78 4.64 -1.26 19.24
CA ASP A 78 3.98 -0.27 20.11
C ASP A 78 4.19 1.20 19.67
N ASP A 79 5.26 1.49 18.92
CA ASP A 79 5.64 2.84 18.52
C ASP A 79 5.43 3.13 17.02
N ILE A 80 5.33 2.09 16.18
CA ILE A 80 5.36 2.22 14.72
C ILE A 80 4.10 1.60 14.11
N THR A 81 3.38 2.42 13.35
CA THR A 81 2.25 2.00 12.52
C THR A 81 2.54 2.30 11.05
N LEU A 82 2.36 1.30 10.19
CA LEU A 82 2.58 1.42 8.75
C LEU A 82 1.25 1.58 8.00
N PRO A 83 1.15 2.54 7.07
CA PRO A 83 0.07 2.55 6.11
C PRO A 83 0.30 1.43 5.10
N GLN A 84 -0.66 0.51 5.01
CA GLN A 84 -0.75 -0.57 4.05
C GLN A 84 -2.07 -0.44 3.28
N PHE A 85 -2.37 -1.36 2.37
CA PHE A 85 -3.61 -1.31 1.61
C PHE A 85 -4.28 -2.67 1.52
N ARG A 86 -5.62 -2.65 1.42
CA ARG A 86 -6.43 -3.79 1.01
C ARG A 86 -7.28 -3.42 -0.20
N LEU A 87 -7.84 -4.40 -0.90
CA LEU A 87 -8.71 -4.15 -2.05
C LEU A 87 -9.99 -3.44 -1.60
N ALA A 88 -10.32 -2.32 -2.24
CA ALA A 88 -11.55 -1.58 -1.97
C ALA A 88 -12.71 -2.33 -2.64
N GLY A 89 -13.68 -2.76 -1.83
CA GLY A 89 -14.78 -3.59 -2.28
C GLY A 89 -14.43 -5.07 -2.37
N GLY A 90 -14.25 -5.72 -1.21
CA GLY A 90 -14.45 -7.15 -1.10
C GLY A 90 -15.94 -7.45 -1.29
N ALA A 91 -16.31 -8.08 -2.40
CA ALA A 91 -17.57 -8.78 -2.50
C ALA A 91 -17.42 -10.13 -1.79
N ASN A 92 -18.28 -10.29 -0.77
CA ASN A 92 -18.56 -11.44 0.10
C ASN A 92 -17.68 -11.63 1.34
#